data_AF-A0A6L2R588-F1
#
_entry.id   AF-A0A6L2R588-F1
#
_cell.length_a   1.000
_cell.length_b   1.000
_cell.length_c   1.000
_cell.angle_alpha   90.00
_cell.angle_beta   90.00
_cell.angle_gamma   90.00
#
_symmetry.space_group_name_H-M   'P 1'
#
loop_
_entity.id
_entity.type
_entity.pdbx_description
1 polymer ?
#
loop_
_entity_poly.entity_id
_entity_poly.type
_entity_poly.pdbx_seq_one_letter_code
_entity_poly.pdbx_strand_id
1 'polypeptide(L)'
;MKTKILLLSLLALTFALSACISTTDGGVVQGRCVAFEPEKSMTIVADTSKVRNSPNYNGAILTYKLPAEAKEVGPRPAVGGCLQIDLVKSTVTILDPATKTIKEIAVKVSAKEPVANARDPKVAGKTFPVVDKEKKTVTVYAQKMLITFRPSEDDQEYPAEVWQMGDEMRVAFFNQDKGQATRVMNVSKTDITGH
;
A
#
# COMPACT_ATOMS: atom_id res chain seq x y z
N MET A 1 -52.38 -26.00 -42.85
CA MET A 1 -52.34 -25.48 -41.46
C MET A 1 -51.72 -26.58 -40.60
N LYS A 2 -50.60 -26.45 -39.89
CA LYS A 2 -50.32 -25.45 -38.84
C LYS A 2 -48.80 -25.27 -38.69
N THR A 3 -48.25 -24.33 -39.45
CA THR A 3 -46.85 -23.89 -39.37
C THR A 3 -46.69 -22.84 -38.27
N LYS A 4 -46.94 -23.14 -36.98
CA LYS A 4 -46.86 -22.10 -35.91
C LYS A 4 -46.50 -22.61 -34.50
N ILE A 5 -45.71 -23.66 -34.34
CA ILE A 5 -45.23 -24.08 -33.01
C ILE A 5 -43.75 -24.48 -33.07
N LEU A 6 -42.87 -23.54 -33.41
CA LEU A 6 -41.43 -23.69 -33.13
C LEU A 6 -40.70 -22.34 -33.01
N LEU A 7 -41.40 -21.26 -32.67
CA LEU A 7 -40.79 -19.92 -32.56
C LEU A 7 -40.99 -19.25 -31.20
N LEU A 8 -41.52 -19.94 -30.18
CA LEU A 8 -41.77 -19.35 -28.85
C LEU A 8 -40.87 -19.89 -27.72
N SER A 9 -40.01 -20.87 -27.96
CA SER A 9 -39.08 -21.38 -26.93
C SER A 9 -37.67 -20.78 -26.99
N LEU A 10 -37.36 -19.94 -27.99
CA LEU A 10 -36.01 -19.38 -28.17
C LEU A 10 -35.83 -17.96 -27.60
N LEU A 11 -36.90 -17.31 -27.13
CA LEU A 11 -36.83 -15.94 -26.63
C LEU A 11 -36.73 -15.84 -25.08
N ALA A 12 -36.93 -16.94 -24.36
CA ALA A 12 -36.84 -16.95 -22.89
C ALA A 12 -35.44 -17.33 -22.36
N LEU A 13 -34.52 -17.79 -23.22
CA LEU A 13 -33.17 -18.20 -22.80
C LEU A 13 -32.11 -17.11 -23.01
N THR A 14 -32.45 -15.98 -23.62
CA THR A 14 -31.51 -14.86 -23.82
C THR A 14 -31.48 -13.87 -22.64
N PHE A 15 -32.43 -13.95 -21.70
CA PHE A 15 -32.41 -13.11 -20.48
C PHE A 15 -31.69 -13.76 -19.29
N ALA A 16 -31.36 -15.05 -19.34
CA ALA A 16 -30.64 -15.74 -18.26
C ALA A 16 -29.10 -15.64 -18.36
N LEU A 17 -28.56 -15.12 -19.48
CA LEU A 17 -27.12 -15.02 -19.72
C LEU A 17 -26.54 -13.61 -19.54
N SER A 18 -27.33 -12.66 -19.03
CA SER A 18 -26.81 -11.31 -18.71
C SER A 18 -26.41 -11.14 -17.23
N ALA A 19 -26.64 -12.15 -16.38
CA ALA A 19 -26.26 -12.11 -14.97
C ALA A 19 -24.78 -12.49 -14.69
N CYS A 20 -24.02 -12.90 -15.73
CA CYS A 20 -22.60 -13.25 -15.60
C CYS A 20 -21.64 -12.24 -16.23
N ILE A 21 -22.15 -11.11 -16.74
CA ILE A 21 -21.29 -9.95 -16.99
C ILE A 21 -21.18 -9.25 -15.64
N SER A 22 -20.13 -9.54 -14.89
CA SER A 22 -19.72 -8.73 -13.75
C SER A 22 -19.50 -7.30 -14.26
N THR A 23 -20.54 -6.48 -14.16
CA THR A 23 -20.41 -5.02 -14.18
C THR A 23 -19.74 -4.63 -12.88
N THR A 24 -18.45 -4.96 -12.72
CA THR A 24 -17.59 -4.31 -11.74
C THR A 24 -17.36 -2.88 -12.23
N ASP A 25 -18.37 -2.05 -12.05
CA ASP A 25 -18.28 -0.59 -12.18
C ASP A 25 -17.44 -0.07 -11.01
N GLY A 26 -16.13 -0.25 -11.12
CA GLY A 26 -15.22 -0.01 -10.01
C GLY A 26 -13.76 -0.10 -10.39
N GLY A 27 -12.91 0.12 -9.40
CA GLY A 27 -11.47 0.12 -9.56
C GLY A 27 -10.76 -0.49 -8.37
N VAL A 28 -9.48 -0.78 -8.57
CA VAL A 28 -8.55 -1.21 -7.53
C VAL A 28 -7.37 -0.26 -7.54
N VAL A 29 -7.04 0.28 -6.38
CA VAL A 29 -5.82 1.06 -6.17
C VAL A 29 -4.95 0.33 -5.16
N GLN A 30 -3.67 0.21 -5.47
CA GLN A 30 -2.64 -0.24 -4.54
C GLN A 30 -1.80 0.96 -4.13
N GLY A 31 -1.31 0.97 -2.89
CA GLY A 31 -0.54 2.08 -2.37
C GLY A 31 -0.03 1.82 -0.97
N ARG A 32 0.76 2.75 -0.44
CA ARG A 32 1.34 2.63 0.89
C ARG A 32 0.51 3.37 1.94
N CYS A 33 0.22 2.71 3.06
CA CYS A 33 -0.56 3.29 4.15
C CYS A 33 0.20 4.39 4.90
N VAL A 34 -0.37 5.59 4.94
CA VAL A 34 0.19 6.77 5.62
C VAL A 34 -0.71 7.32 6.73
N ALA A 35 -1.96 6.87 6.81
CA ALA A 35 -2.83 7.09 7.97
C ALA A 35 -3.87 5.97 8.06
N PHE A 36 -4.27 5.63 9.28
CA PHE A 36 -5.30 4.62 9.54
C PHE A 36 -6.08 4.97 10.80
N GLU A 37 -7.39 5.17 10.65
CA GLU A 37 -8.34 5.28 11.74
C GLU A 37 -9.17 4.00 11.80
N PRO A 38 -8.99 3.16 12.84
CA PRO A 38 -9.72 1.91 12.97
C PRO A 38 -11.24 2.13 12.79
N GLU A 39 -11.86 1.27 11.99
CA GLU A 39 -13.31 1.27 11.72
C GLU A 39 -13.85 2.53 11.01
N LYS A 40 -12.98 3.49 10.65
CA LYS A 40 -13.37 4.74 9.99
C LYS A 40 -12.74 4.88 8.61
N SER A 41 -11.43 5.05 8.53
CA SER A 41 -10.77 5.46 7.31
C SER A 41 -9.32 4.97 7.19
N MET A 42 -8.82 4.98 5.97
CA MET A 42 -7.42 4.72 5.65
C MET A 42 -6.96 5.67 4.54
N THR A 43 -5.76 6.23 4.71
CA THR A 43 -5.12 7.05 3.69
C THR A 43 -3.91 6.32 3.12
N ILE A 44 -3.83 6.27 1.80
CA ILE A 44 -2.71 5.69 1.07
C ILE A 44 -2.08 6.70 0.12
N VAL A 45 -0.78 6.54 -0.15
CA VAL A 45 -0.14 7.12 -1.34
C VAL A 45 -0.20 6.07 -2.44
N ALA A 46 -0.89 6.38 -3.54
CA ALA A 46 -1.09 5.44 -4.64
C ALA A 46 0.24 5.08 -5.32
N ASP A 47 0.43 3.79 -5.57
CA ASP A 47 1.46 3.28 -6.46
C ASP A 47 1.04 3.56 -7.92
N THR A 48 1.90 4.24 -8.68
CA THR A 48 1.68 4.54 -10.09
C THR A 48 2.35 3.53 -11.02
N SER A 49 3.17 2.62 -10.48
CA SER A 49 3.87 1.61 -11.24
C SER A 49 2.92 0.54 -11.76
N LYS A 50 3.16 0.10 -12.99
CA LYS A 50 2.53 -1.10 -13.57
C LYS A 50 3.42 -2.33 -13.38
N VAL A 51 4.61 -2.16 -12.81
CA VAL A 51 5.63 -3.20 -12.66
C VAL A 51 5.55 -3.80 -11.27
N ARG A 52 5.25 -5.11 -11.22
CA ARG A 52 5.24 -5.87 -9.97
C ARG A 52 6.61 -5.76 -9.27
N ASN A 53 6.58 -5.55 -7.95
CA ASN A 53 7.75 -5.43 -7.08
C ASN A 53 8.67 -4.23 -7.37
N SER A 54 8.21 -3.28 -8.19
CA SER A 54 8.93 -2.03 -8.46
C SER A 54 7.96 -0.86 -8.34
N PRO A 55 7.41 -0.61 -7.13
CA PRO A 55 6.41 0.44 -6.93
C PRO A 55 7.02 1.82 -7.17
N ASN A 56 6.15 2.79 -7.47
CA ASN A 56 6.47 4.20 -7.59
C ASN A 56 5.42 5.04 -6.83
N TYR A 57 5.80 5.52 -5.65
CA TYR A 57 4.90 6.25 -4.76
C TYR A 57 4.95 7.77 -4.97
N ASN A 58 4.77 8.20 -6.22
CA ASN A 58 4.57 9.60 -6.61
C ASN A 58 3.11 9.92 -6.97
N GLY A 59 2.18 8.99 -6.67
CA GLY A 59 0.78 9.09 -7.01
C GLY A 59 -0.03 9.98 -6.07
N ALA A 60 -1.36 9.95 -6.25
CA ALA A 60 -2.28 10.71 -5.42
C ALA A 60 -2.30 10.19 -3.97
N ILE A 61 -2.50 11.11 -3.02
CA ILE A 61 -2.80 10.81 -1.63
C ILE A 61 -4.32 10.63 -1.53
N LEU A 62 -4.78 9.41 -1.26
CA LEU A 62 -6.19 9.03 -1.33
C LEU A 62 -6.66 8.54 0.02
N THR A 63 -7.78 9.07 0.50
CA THR A 63 -8.43 8.62 1.74
C THR A 63 -9.71 7.89 1.41
N TYR A 64 -9.87 6.71 2.00
CA TYR A 64 -11.04 5.85 1.82
C TYR A 64 -11.72 5.63 3.17
N LYS A 65 -13.06 5.65 3.18
CA LYS A 65 -13.84 5.06 4.26
C LYS A 65 -13.68 3.55 4.23
N LEU A 66 -13.56 2.93 5.40
CA LEU A 66 -13.46 1.47 5.49
C LEU A 66 -14.81 0.80 5.15
N PRO A 67 -14.78 -0.45 4.65
CA PRO A 67 -15.98 -1.27 4.51
C PRO A 67 -16.71 -1.43 5.85
N ALA A 68 -18.04 -1.45 5.81
CA ALA A 68 -18.84 -1.69 7.01
C ALA A 68 -18.68 -3.12 7.57
N GLU A 69 -18.49 -4.09 6.68
CA GLU A 69 -18.34 -5.50 7.02
C GLU A 69 -16.89 -5.84 7.36
N ALA A 70 -16.63 -6.30 8.58
CA ALA A 70 -15.28 -6.61 9.05
C ALA A 70 -14.55 -7.67 8.19
N LYS A 71 -15.30 -8.59 7.55
CA LYS A 71 -14.74 -9.61 6.64
C LYS A 71 -14.12 -9.04 5.36
N GLU A 72 -14.50 -7.82 4.98
CA GLU A 72 -13.94 -7.10 3.82
C GLU A 72 -12.71 -6.25 4.19
N VAL A 73 -12.29 -6.31 5.46
CA VAL A 73 -11.11 -5.63 5.98
C VAL A 73 -10.05 -6.67 6.34
N GLY A 74 -8.95 -6.66 5.61
CA GLY A 74 -7.79 -7.49 5.88
C GLY A 74 -7.02 -7.08 7.16
N PRO A 75 -5.84 -7.66 7.39
CA PRO A 75 -5.03 -7.34 8.57
C PRO A 75 -4.75 -5.84 8.72
N ARG A 76 -4.78 -5.34 9.95
CA ARG A 76 -4.53 -3.92 10.25
C ARG A 76 -3.16 -3.48 9.69
N PRO A 77 -3.07 -2.32 9.01
CA PRO A 77 -1.82 -1.82 8.47
C PRO A 77 -0.90 -1.25 9.56
N ALA A 78 0.40 -1.37 9.35
CA ALA A 78 1.37 -0.42 9.89
C ALA A 78 1.28 0.89 9.08
N VAL A 79 1.31 2.01 9.79
CA VAL A 79 1.32 3.36 9.20
C VAL A 79 2.76 3.88 9.21
N GLY A 80 3.18 4.56 8.16
CA GLY A 80 4.50 5.19 8.14
C GLY A 80 4.68 6.20 7.02
N GLY A 81 5.50 7.23 7.29
CA GLY A 81 5.79 8.31 6.34
C GLY A 81 6.79 7.94 5.25
N CYS A 82 7.56 6.85 5.41
CA CYS A 82 8.56 6.44 4.44
C CYS A 82 7.89 5.65 3.32
N LEU A 83 7.90 6.26 2.13
CA LEU A 83 7.24 5.77 0.93
C LEU A 83 8.12 4.83 0.12
N GLN A 84 9.39 5.19 -0.05
CA GLN A 84 10.31 4.42 -0.88
C GLN A 84 11.74 4.66 -0.45
N ILE A 85 12.59 3.64 -0.63
CA ILE A 85 14.03 3.75 -0.46
C ILE A 85 14.67 3.30 -1.76
N ASP A 86 15.22 4.25 -2.52
CA ASP A 86 15.95 3.97 -3.75
C ASP A 86 17.45 3.91 -3.43
N LEU A 87 17.96 2.68 -3.32
CA LEU A 87 19.36 2.42 -2.99
C LEU A 87 20.33 2.71 -4.14
N VAL A 88 19.83 2.87 -5.38
CA VAL A 88 20.63 3.22 -6.56
C VAL A 88 20.81 4.73 -6.62
N LYS A 89 19.73 5.48 -6.45
CA LYS A 89 19.76 6.96 -6.39
C LYS A 89 20.22 7.49 -5.04
N SER A 90 20.27 6.64 -4.02
CA SER A 90 20.50 7.04 -2.63
C SER A 90 19.49 8.10 -2.17
N THR A 91 18.22 7.84 -2.44
CA THR A 91 17.11 8.70 -2.03
C THR A 91 16.11 7.94 -1.17
N VAL A 92 15.43 8.68 -0.30
CA VAL A 92 14.28 8.23 0.47
C VAL A 92 13.10 9.13 0.11
N THR A 93 12.03 8.56 -0.41
CA THR A 93 10.78 9.28 -0.64
C THR A 93 9.94 9.22 0.62
N ILE A 94 9.48 10.36 1.11
CA ILE A 94 8.64 10.49 2.30
C ILE A 94 7.35 11.25 2.01
N LEU A 95 6.36 11.08 2.88
CA LEU A 95 5.27 12.05 3.06
C LEU A 95 5.70 13.06 4.14
N ASP A 96 5.90 14.31 3.73
CA ASP A 96 6.30 15.39 4.65
C ASP A 96 5.17 15.64 5.67
N PRO A 97 5.44 15.56 6.98
CA PRO A 97 4.42 15.69 8.00
C PRO A 97 3.87 17.12 8.14
N ALA A 98 4.63 18.14 7.75
CA ALA A 98 4.24 19.54 7.86
C ALA A 98 3.42 19.98 6.64
N THR A 99 3.90 19.71 5.43
CA THR A 99 3.24 20.15 4.20
C THR A 99 2.21 19.15 3.68
N LYS A 100 2.24 17.90 4.15
CA LYS A 100 1.43 16.78 3.63
C LYS A 100 1.69 16.51 2.14
N THR A 101 2.90 16.81 1.67
CA THR A 101 3.32 16.55 0.28
C THR A 101 4.36 15.44 0.20
N ILE A 102 4.46 14.79 -0.96
CA ILE A 102 5.50 13.81 -1.23
C ILE A 102 6.83 14.56 -1.48
N LYS A 103 7.88 14.18 -0.76
CA LYS A 103 9.24 14.75 -0.89
C LYS A 103 10.23 13.63 -1.12
N GLU A 104 11.20 13.86 -2.02
CA GLU A 104 12.38 13.01 -2.14
C GLU A 104 13.54 13.63 -1.36
N ILE A 105 14.18 12.84 -0.50
CA ILE A 105 15.31 13.25 0.32
C ILE A 105 16.56 12.50 -0.15
N ALA A 106 17.61 13.23 -0.50
CA ALA A 106 18.92 12.65 -0.74
C ALA A 106 19.53 12.17 0.58
N VAL A 107 20.06 10.95 0.60
CA VAL A 107 20.66 10.34 1.80
C VAL A 107 22.03 9.75 1.49
N LYS A 108 22.90 9.68 2.50
CA LYS A 108 24.15 8.92 2.40
C LYS A 108 23.96 7.53 3.01
N VAL A 109 23.81 6.51 2.19
CA VAL A 109 23.72 5.12 2.66
C VAL A 109 25.06 4.67 3.25
N SER A 110 25.06 4.20 4.49
CA SER A 110 26.26 3.80 5.21
C SER A 110 26.36 2.30 5.48
N ALA A 111 25.24 1.59 5.55
CA ALA A 111 25.23 0.14 5.70
C ALA A 111 23.98 -0.48 5.07
N LYS A 112 24.15 -1.71 4.56
CA LYS A 112 23.10 -2.56 4.02
C LYS A 112 23.37 -3.97 4.54
N GLU A 113 22.44 -4.53 5.29
CA GLU A 113 22.62 -5.85 5.89
C GLU A 113 21.40 -6.73 5.62
N PRO A 114 21.57 -7.89 4.96
CA PRO A 114 20.45 -8.83 4.80
C PRO A 114 20.05 -9.41 6.15
N VAL A 115 18.75 -9.68 6.28
CA VAL A 115 18.11 -10.30 7.44
C VAL A 115 17.55 -11.65 7.01
N ALA A 116 18.03 -12.72 7.63
CA ALA A 116 17.68 -14.07 7.16
C ALA A 116 16.20 -14.39 7.35
N ASN A 117 15.65 -14.00 8.50
CA ASN A 117 14.24 -14.20 8.87
C ASN A 117 13.87 -13.33 10.08
N ALA A 118 12.61 -13.37 10.50
CA ALA A 118 12.11 -12.57 11.62
C ALA A 118 12.75 -12.89 13.00
N ARG A 119 13.42 -14.04 13.15
CA ARG A 119 14.13 -14.43 14.39
C ARG A 119 15.61 -14.03 14.38
N ASP A 120 16.10 -13.44 13.29
CA ASP A 120 17.48 -12.95 13.21
C ASP A 120 17.73 -11.93 14.34
N PRO A 121 18.79 -12.09 15.17
CA PRO A 121 19.11 -11.19 16.29
C PRO A 121 19.25 -9.72 15.90
N LYS A 122 19.47 -9.44 14.62
CA LYS A 122 19.51 -8.08 14.09
C LYS A 122 18.15 -7.38 14.20
N VAL A 123 17.04 -8.11 14.09
CA VAL A 123 15.68 -7.55 14.08
C VAL A 123 14.76 -8.08 15.18
N ALA A 124 15.02 -9.28 15.69
CA ALA A 124 14.17 -9.92 16.68
C ALA A 124 14.05 -9.06 17.96
N GLY A 125 12.82 -8.74 18.36
CA GLY A 125 12.54 -7.93 19.55
C GLY A 125 12.91 -6.45 19.44
N LYS A 126 13.31 -5.98 18.25
CA LYS A 126 13.64 -4.57 18.00
C LYS A 126 12.53 -3.87 17.21
N THR A 127 12.36 -2.59 17.50
CA THR A 127 11.47 -1.71 16.75
C THR A 127 12.28 -0.92 15.74
N PHE A 128 11.74 -0.79 14.53
CA PHE A 128 12.28 0.07 13.48
C PHE A 128 11.22 1.10 13.09
N PRO A 129 11.63 2.31 12.68
CA PRO A 129 13.01 2.74 12.46
C PRO A 129 13.75 3.10 13.76
N VAL A 130 15.08 3.03 13.72
CA VAL A 130 15.96 3.51 14.80
C VAL A 130 16.61 4.80 14.33
N VAL A 131 16.32 5.90 15.03
CA VAL A 131 16.96 7.22 14.79
C VAL A 131 18.04 7.42 15.84
N ASP A 132 19.30 7.41 15.41
CA ASP A 132 20.46 7.69 16.25
C ASP A 132 20.91 9.13 16.01
N LYS A 133 20.53 10.02 16.94
CA LYS A 133 20.83 11.46 16.86
C LYS A 133 22.32 11.77 17.03
N GLU A 134 23.07 10.96 17.79
CA GLU A 134 24.51 11.16 17.99
C GLU A 134 25.29 10.79 16.72
N LYS A 135 24.97 9.65 16.12
CA LYS A 135 25.61 9.18 14.89
C LYS A 135 25.02 9.79 13.62
N LYS A 136 23.94 10.57 13.77
CA LYS A 136 23.19 11.20 12.69
C LYS A 136 22.72 10.18 11.65
N THR A 137 22.23 9.04 12.11
CA THR A 137 21.82 7.91 11.24
C THR A 137 20.40 7.47 11.51
N VAL A 138 19.74 7.01 10.45
CA VAL A 138 18.46 6.31 10.51
C VAL A 138 18.68 4.88 10.02
N THR A 139 18.21 3.90 10.79
CA THR A 139 18.19 2.50 10.41
C THR A 139 16.75 2.04 10.25
N VAL A 140 16.43 1.53 9.06
CA VAL A 140 15.11 1.01 8.71
C VAL A 140 15.20 -0.47 8.38
N TYR A 141 14.15 -1.22 8.71
CA TYR A 141 13.98 -2.61 8.28
C TYR A 141 12.95 -2.68 7.16
N ALA A 142 13.38 -3.06 5.96
CA ALA A 142 12.51 -3.16 4.79
C ALA A 142 12.99 -4.30 3.88
N GLN A 143 12.06 -5.03 3.25
CA GLN A 143 12.37 -6.07 2.27
C GLN A 143 13.44 -7.10 2.73
N LYS A 144 13.36 -7.53 4.00
CA LYS A 144 14.35 -8.43 4.63
C LYS A 144 15.79 -7.85 4.65
N MET A 145 15.92 -6.53 4.72
CA MET A 145 17.21 -5.83 4.80
C MET A 145 17.14 -4.73 5.86
N LEU A 146 18.22 -4.59 6.62
CA LEU A 146 18.50 -3.40 7.40
C LEU A 146 19.28 -2.42 6.54
N ILE A 147 18.76 -1.20 6.43
CA ILE A 147 19.35 -0.14 5.66
C ILE A 147 19.65 1.00 6.63
N THR A 148 20.91 1.37 6.74
CA THR A 148 21.34 2.52 7.55
C THR A 148 21.83 3.61 6.63
N PHE A 149 21.29 4.82 6.81
CA PHE A 149 21.64 5.99 6.02
C PHE A 149 21.69 7.25 6.88
N ARG A 150 22.28 8.30 6.33
CA ARG A 150 22.35 9.63 6.94
C ARG A 150 21.56 10.63 6.08
N PRO A 151 20.43 11.17 6.59
CA PRO A 151 19.76 12.32 5.99
C PRO A 151 20.62 13.59 6.09
N SER A 152 20.20 14.65 5.39
CA SER A 152 20.76 16.00 5.58
C SER A 152 20.58 16.48 7.03
N GLU A 153 21.28 17.54 7.45
CA GLU A 153 21.14 18.05 8.81
C GLU A 153 19.71 18.54 9.10
N ASP A 154 19.07 19.19 8.13
CA ASP A 154 17.69 19.66 8.28
C ASP A 154 16.69 18.48 8.38
N ASP A 155 16.91 17.42 7.58
CA ASP A 155 16.00 16.28 7.58
C ASP A 155 16.22 15.34 8.80
N GLN A 156 17.35 15.44 9.53
CA GLN A 156 17.60 14.63 10.74
C GLN A 156 16.63 14.92 11.88
N GLU A 157 16.01 16.08 11.88
CA GLU A 157 15.02 16.47 12.89
C GLU A 157 13.65 15.82 12.69
N TYR A 158 13.43 15.13 11.57
CA TYR A 158 12.19 14.38 11.39
C TYR A 158 12.03 13.28 12.45
N PRO A 159 10.82 13.14 13.01
CA PRO A 159 10.55 12.12 14.01
C PRO A 159 10.56 10.72 13.38
N ALA A 160 10.66 9.68 14.21
CA ALA A 160 10.83 8.30 13.76
C ALA A 160 9.73 7.85 12.78
N GLU A 161 8.49 8.32 12.96
CA GLU A 161 7.33 7.94 12.16
C GLU A 161 7.48 8.35 10.68
N VAL A 162 8.25 9.40 10.38
CA VAL A 162 8.57 9.81 9.00
C VAL A 162 9.41 8.77 8.29
N TRP A 163 10.29 8.08 9.04
CA TRP A 163 11.18 7.04 8.52
C TRP A 163 10.55 5.65 8.54
N GLN A 164 9.38 5.51 9.16
CA GLN A 164 8.68 4.24 9.25
C GLN A 164 8.09 3.84 7.91
N MET A 165 8.31 2.59 7.51
CA MET A 165 7.67 2.02 6.32
C MET A 165 6.22 1.67 6.64
N GLY A 166 5.28 2.29 5.93
CA GLY A 166 3.89 1.84 5.94
C GLY A 166 3.72 0.51 5.20
N ASP A 167 2.68 -0.24 5.57
CA ASP A 167 2.27 -1.45 4.83
C ASP A 167 1.71 -1.08 3.46
N GLU A 168 1.87 -2.00 2.51
CA GLU A 168 1.24 -1.92 1.20
C GLU A 168 -0.19 -2.44 1.26
N MET A 169 -1.11 -1.62 0.78
CA MET A 169 -2.54 -1.81 0.86
C MET A 169 -3.16 -1.85 -0.53
N ARG A 170 -4.18 -2.67 -0.69
CA ARG A 170 -5.02 -2.73 -1.88
C ARG A 170 -6.46 -2.38 -1.51
N VAL A 171 -7.03 -1.41 -2.21
CA VAL A 171 -8.37 -0.89 -1.96
C VAL A 171 -9.20 -1.07 -3.22
N ALA A 172 -10.32 -1.78 -3.11
CA ALA A 172 -11.34 -1.84 -4.14
C ALA A 172 -12.48 -0.85 -3.83
N PHE A 173 -13.08 -0.26 -4.85
CA PHE A 173 -14.18 0.69 -4.75
C PHE A 173 -15.10 0.63 -5.98
N PHE A 174 -16.29 1.21 -5.88
CA PHE A 174 -17.19 1.42 -7.03
C PHE A 174 -16.99 2.82 -7.63
N ASN A 175 -17.17 2.99 -8.94
CA ASN A 175 -16.94 4.28 -9.59
C ASN A 175 -17.89 5.38 -9.13
N GLN A 176 -19.12 5.00 -8.74
CA GLN A 176 -20.12 5.89 -8.16
C GLN A 176 -19.69 6.52 -6.82
N ASP A 177 -18.82 5.85 -6.06
CA ASP A 177 -18.25 6.38 -4.81
C ASP A 177 -16.82 5.88 -4.62
N LYS A 178 -15.87 6.60 -5.20
CA LYS A 178 -14.43 6.28 -5.10
C LYS A 178 -13.86 6.50 -3.70
N GLY A 179 -14.58 7.20 -2.82
CA GLY A 179 -14.17 7.44 -1.44
C GLY A 179 -14.59 6.31 -0.49
N GLN A 180 -15.51 5.44 -0.91
CA GLN A 180 -15.96 4.29 -0.14
C GLN A 180 -15.27 3.01 -0.61
N ALA A 181 -14.45 2.42 0.25
CA ALA A 181 -13.88 1.11 -0.04
C ALA A 181 -14.97 0.03 0.06
N THR A 182 -14.99 -0.87 -0.92
CA THR A 182 -15.76 -2.12 -0.88
C THR A 182 -14.96 -3.24 -0.25
N ARG A 183 -13.63 -3.20 -0.40
CA ARG A 183 -12.69 -4.13 0.23
C ARG A 183 -11.33 -3.49 0.44
N VAL A 184 -10.71 -3.78 1.58
CA VAL A 184 -9.34 -3.34 1.92
C VAL A 184 -8.50 -4.56 2.28
N MET A 185 -7.35 -4.72 1.64
CA MET A 185 -6.43 -5.84 1.89
C MET A 185 -5.03 -5.32 2.20
N ASN A 186 -4.37 -5.93 3.19
CA ASN A 186 -2.97 -5.67 3.52
C ASN A 186 -2.06 -6.63 2.75
N VAL A 187 -1.50 -6.17 1.65
CA VAL A 187 -0.65 -6.95 0.75
C VAL A 187 0.67 -7.31 1.43
N SER A 188 1.20 -6.47 2.31
CA SER A 188 2.43 -6.77 3.07
C SER A 188 2.28 -7.93 4.05
N LYS A 189 1.06 -8.22 4.51
CA LYS A 189 0.77 -9.27 5.51
C LYS A 189 -0.01 -10.45 4.96
N THR A 190 -0.49 -10.37 3.73
CA THR A 190 -1.26 -11.43 3.10
C THR A 190 -0.58 -11.87 1.82
N ASP A 191 -0.43 -13.17 1.64
CA ASP A 191 0.13 -13.73 0.42
C ASP A 191 -0.95 -13.71 -0.67
N ILE A 192 -1.20 -12.53 -1.25
CA ILE A 192 -2.19 -12.33 -2.32
C ILE A 192 -1.57 -12.56 -3.70
N THR A 193 -0.29 -12.90 -3.75
CA THR A 193 0.41 -13.29 -4.98
C THR A 193 0.64 -14.79 -4.92
N GLY A 194 -0.37 -15.56 -5.32
CA GLY A 194 -0.25 -17.01 -5.45
C GLY A 194 1.05 -17.42 -6.15
N HIS A 195 1.70 -18.43 -5.58
CA HIS A 195 2.83 -19.16 -6.15
C HIS A 195 2.54 -19.65 -7.57
#